data_AF-A0A1H3DJB9-F1
#
_entry.id   AF-A0A1H3DJB9-F1
#
_cell.length_a   1.000
_cell.length_b   1.000
_cell.length_c   1.000
_cell.angle_alpha   90.00
_cell.angle_beta   90.00
_cell.angle_gamma   90.00
#
_symmetry.space_group_name_H-M   'P 1'
#
loop_
_entity.id
_entity.type
_entity.pdbx_description
1 polymer ?
#
loop_
_entity_poly.entity_id
_entity_poly.type
_entity_poly.pdbx_seq_one_letter_code
_entity_poly.pdbx_strand_id
1 'polypeptide(L)'
;MQKILPIKCPKCNNKDSFYRYGKDRDGYQKYLCRKCNHQFAPDRPTSKKVPKYPRCPVCGKATFLHHDYKYYSNYRCCDKKCNHSMFVPKPNNILPASMSKLVGKTDFKRMRYPVHIIFTALSMFYLGKNSFRNIAQILRVVNNVKVSHTTISNWCKKFAPYFNNIALELVPMLDFNSDE
;
A
#
# COMPACT_ATOMS: atom_id res chain seq x y z
N MET A 1 -12.27 -29.56 36.59
CA MET A 1 -13.20 -30.22 35.65
C MET A 1 -12.38 -30.92 34.57
N GLN A 2 -12.27 -32.25 34.60
CA GLN A 2 -11.51 -33.01 33.60
C GLN A 2 -12.32 -33.03 32.30
N LYS A 3 -11.81 -32.42 31.21
CA LYS A 3 -12.37 -32.57 29.87
C LYS A 3 -12.17 -34.03 29.44
N ILE A 4 -13.21 -34.86 29.58
CA ILE A 4 -13.22 -36.22 29.02
C ILE A 4 -13.55 -36.08 27.53
N LEU A 5 -12.59 -35.61 26.74
CA LEU A 5 -12.68 -35.73 25.29
C LEU A 5 -12.41 -37.20 24.94
N PRO A 6 -13.28 -37.90 24.17
CA PRO A 6 -13.04 -39.28 23.80
C PRO A 6 -11.77 -39.38 22.95
N ILE A 7 -10.76 -40.07 23.50
CA ILE A 7 -9.45 -40.23 22.88
C ILE A 7 -9.61 -41.14 21.64
N LYS A 8 -9.04 -40.73 20.51
CA LYS A 8 -9.09 -41.47 19.25
C LYS A 8 -7.70 -41.60 18.67
N CYS A 9 -7.35 -42.78 18.17
CA CYS A 9 -6.07 -42.97 17.49
C CYS A 9 -6.06 -42.22 16.14
N PRO A 10 -5.10 -41.30 15.91
CA PRO A 10 -5.02 -40.56 14.64
C PRO A 10 -4.58 -41.42 13.45
N LYS A 11 -3.99 -42.61 13.69
CA LYS A 11 -3.49 -43.50 12.63
C LYS A 11 -4.52 -44.52 12.14
N CYS A 12 -5.21 -45.19 13.06
CA CYS A 12 -6.14 -46.30 12.74
C CYS A 12 -7.61 -46.00 13.12
N ASN A 13 -7.90 -44.78 13.55
CA ASN A 13 -9.24 -44.33 13.91
C ASN A 13 -9.91 -45.08 15.08
N ASN A 14 -9.17 -45.99 15.74
CA ASN A 14 -9.63 -46.74 16.90
C ASN A 14 -10.04 -45.80 18.05
N LYS A 15 -11.09 -46.18 18.79
CA LYS A 15 -11.66 -45.41 19.91
C LYS A 15 -11.51 -46.09 21.27
N ASP A 16 -11.04 -47.33 21.28
CA ASP A 16 -10.95 -48.17 22.47
C ASP A 16 -9.55 -48.75 22.63
N SER A 17 -9.20 -49.33 23.78
CA SER A 17 -7.91 -50.02 23.98
C SER A 17 -6.66 -49.12 23.84
N PHE A 18 -6.55 -48.12 24.72
CA PHE A 18 -5.36 -47.27 24.87
C PHE A 18 -4.66 -47.50 26.20
N TYR A 19 -3.33 -47.43 26.22
CA TYR A 19 -2.55 -47.37 27.46
C TYR A 19 -1.83 -46.04 27.59
N ARG A 20 -1.74 -45.53 28.83
CA ARG A 20 -0.85 -44.41 29.15
C ARG A 20 0.60 -44.85 28.92
N TYR A 21 1.33 -44.07 28.12
CA TYR A 21 2.69 -44.38 27.69
C TYR A 21 3.65 -43.25 28.09
N GLY A 22 3.66 -42.94 29.38
CA GLY A 22 4.42 -41.82 29.92
C GLY A 22 3.95 -40.45 29.42
N LYS A 23 4.81 -39.45 29.55
CA LYS A 23 4.61 -38.08 29.06
C LYS A 23 5.62 -37.77 27.95
N ASP A 24 5.31 -36.82 27.08
CA ASP A 24 6.29 -36.29 26.13
C ASP A 24 7.26 -35.32 26.82
N ARG A 25 8.21 -34.77 26.05
CA ARG A 25 9.22 -33.82 26.56
C ARG A 25 8.61 -32.55 27.14
N ASP A 26 7.43 -32.18 26.68
CA ASP A 26 6.72 -30.97 27.08
C ASP A 26 5.71 -31.25 28.22
N GLY A 27 5.66 -32.50 28.72
CA GLY A 27 4.84 -32.92 29.85
C GLY A 27 3.43 -33.41 29.50
N TYR A 28 3.06 -33.51 28.22
CA TYR A 28 1.75 -33.97 27.78
C TYR A 28 1.62 -35.49 27.87
N GLN A 29 0.45 -35.97 28.29
CA GLN A 29 0.18 -37.40 28.42
C GLN A 29 0.21 -38.10 27.05
N LYS A 30 1.07 -39.11 26.89
CA LYS A 30 1.11 -39.96 25.71
C LYS A 30 0.21 -41.18 25.91
N TYR A 31 -0.40 -41.62 24.81
CA TYR A 31 -1.19 -42.84 24.73
C TYR A 31 -0.63 -43.76 23.64
N LEU A 32 -0.59 -45.07 23.92
CA LEU A 32 -0.26 -46.12 22.96
C LEU A 32 -1.56 -46.84 22.55
N CYS A 33 -1.86 -46.84 21.25
CA CYS A 33 -2.99 -47.58 20.69
C CYS A 33 -2.64 -49.07 20.55
N ARG A 34 -3.41 -49.97 21.17
CA ARG A 34 -3.12 -51.42 21.12
C ARG A 34 -3.46 -52.10 19.79
N LYS A 35 -4.31 -51.49 18.96
CA LYS A 35 -4.60 -52.02 17.61
C LYS A 35 -3.49 -51.80 16.58
N CYS A 36 -2.75 -50.69 16.67
CA CYS A 36 -1.75 -50.31 15.64
C CYS A 36 -0.39 -49.90 16.21
N ASN A 37 -0.19 -50.02 17.52
CA ASN A 37 1.00 -49.62 18.27
C ASN A 37 1.45 -48.17 18.05
N HIS A 38 0.56 -47.29 17.58
CA HIS A 38 0.86 -45.88 17.39
C HIS A 38 0.81 -45.13 18.73
N GLN A 39 1.83 -44.32 18.99
CA GLN A 39 1.92 -43.43 20.13
C GLN A 39 1.50 -42.02 19.73
N PHE A 40 0.64 -41.37 20.53
CA PHE A 40 0.18 -40.01 20.27
C PHE A 40 -0.13 -39.28 21.58
N ALA A 41 -0.11 -37.95 21.56
CA ALA A 41 -0.45 -37.10 22.70
C ALA A 41 -1.59 -36.15 22.26
N PRO A 42 -2.86 -36.43 22.62
CA PRO A 42 -4.02 -35.68 22.11
C PRO A 42 -4.05 -34.24 22.59
N ASP A 43 -3.59 -33.99 23.81
CA ASP A 43 -3.62 -32.65 24.43
C ASP A 43 -2.42 -31.78 24.05
N ARG A 44 -1.48 -32.31 23.25
CA ARG A 44 -0.34 -31.53 22.80
C ARG A 44 -0.82 -30.46 21.80
N PRO A 45 -0.64 -29.16 22.07
CA PRO A 45 -1.02 -28.12 21.13
C PRO A 45 -0.24 -28.29 19.83
N THR A 46 -0.95 -28.41 18.72
CA THR A 46 -0.32 -28.41 17.40
C THR A 46 0.14 -27.00 17.08
N SER A 47 1.42 -26.69 17.28
CA SER A 47 1.97 -25.44 16.75
C SER A 47 2.10 -25.58 15.23
N LYS A 48 1.05 -25.17 14.50
CA LYS A 48 1.20 -24.95 13.06
C LYS A 48 2.18 -23.80 12.90
N LYS A 49 3.44 -24.12 12.55
CA LYS A 49 4.44 -23.11 12.23
C LYS A 49 3.88 -22.24 11.12
N VAL A 50 3.69 -20.95 11.40
CA VAL A 50 3.32 -19.97 10.37
C VAL A 50 4.49 -19.92 9.39
N PRO A 51 4.27 -20.17 8.08
CA PRO A 51 5.33 -20.09 7.09
C PRO A 51 5.95 -18.69 7.09
N LYS A 52 7.29 -18.62 7.05
CA LYS A 52 8.01 -17.34 7.01
C LYS A 52 7.71 -16.50 5.75
N TYR A 53 7.37 -17.17 4.65
CA TYR A 53 7.17 -16.56 3.34
C TYR A 53 5.83 -16.99 2.73
N PRO A 54 5.23 -16.16 1.86
CA PRO A 54 3.97 -16.48 1.20
C PRO A 54 4.08 -17.71 0.30
N ARG A 55 2.94 -18.35 0.00
CA ARG A 55 2.88 -19.45 -0.96
C ARG A 55 2.79 -18.90 -2.39
N CYS A 56 3.31 -19.67 -3.35
CA CYS A 56 3.23 -19.30 -4.75
C CYS A 56 1.77 -19.25 -5.21
N PRO A 57 1.30 -18.16 -5.83
CA PRO A 57 -0.09 -18.03 -6.27
C PRO A 57 -0.45 -18.97 -7.43
N VAL A 58 0.54 -19.43 -8.20
CA VAL A 58 0.32 -20.30 -9.36
C VAL A 58 0.21 -21.77 -8.97
N CYS A 59 1.19 -22.29 -8.21
CA CYS A 59 1.26 -23.72 -7.90
C CYS A 59 1.05 -24.05 -6.41
N GLY A 60 0.85 -23.04 -5.56
CA GLY A 60 0.65 -23.23 -4.13
C GLY A 60 1.86 -23.76 -3.37
N LYS A 61 3.05 -23.91 -3.99
CA LYS A 61 4.27 -24.40 -3.35
C LYS A 61 4.97 -23.31 -2.52
N ALA A 62 5.95 -23.72 -1.73
CA ALA A 62 6.76 -22.79 -0.94
C ALA A 62 7.52 -21.82 -1.85
N THR A 63 7.78 -20.62 -1.32
CA THR A 63 8.65 -19.63 -1.95
C THR A 63 9.83 -19.31 -1.04
N PHE A 64 10.85 -18.67 -1.60
CA PHE A 64 11.97 -18.09 -0.87
C PHE A 64 12.13 -16.61 -1.23
N LEU A 65 12.69 -15.82 -0.32
CA LEU A 65 13.04 -14.43 -0.59
C LEU A 65 14.21 -14.36 -1.57
N HIS A 66 13.98 -13.80 -2.75
CA HIS A 66 15.00 -13.65 -3.78
C HIS A 66 15.72 -12.31 -3.65
N HIS A 67 14.95 -11.23 -3.55
CA HIS A 67 15.47 -9.88 -3.31
C HIS A 67 14.56 -9.12 -2.35
N ASP A 68 15.20 -8.30 -1.51
CA ASP A 68 14.49 -7.46 -0.56
C ASP A 68 14.78 -5.99 -0.83
N TYR A 69 13.84 -5.30 -1.48
CA TYR A 69 13.96 -3.89 -1.78
C TYR A 69 13.27 -3.03 -0.72
N LYS A 70 13.51 -1.73 -0.82
CA LYS A 70 12.90 -0.75 0.08
C LYS A 70 11.38 -0.79 0.04
N TYR A 71 10.77 -0.84 -1.14
CA TYR A 71 9.32 -0.70 -1.29
C TYR A 71 8.58 -2.02 -1.51
N TYR A 72 9.31 -3.10 -1.78
CA TYR A 72 8.72 -4.42 -2.03
C TYR A 72 9.74 -5.54 -1.79
N SER A 73 9.24 -6.74 -1.52
CA SER A 73 10.03 -7.96 -1.49
C SER A 73 9.68 -8.82 -2.70
N ASN A 74 10.69 -9.34 -3.38
CA ASN A 74 10.54 -10.30 -4.46
C ASN A 74 10.75 -11.72 -3.90
N TYR A 75 9.72 -12.56 -3.98
CA TYR A 75 9.79 -13.97 -3.65
C TYR A 75 9.76 -14.81 -4.92
N ARG A 76 10.44 -15.95 -4.89
CA ARG A 76 10.50 -16.87 -6.02
C ARG A 76 10.02 -18.26 -5.60
N CYS A 77 9.23 -18.88 -6.46
CA CYS A 77 8.76 -20.25 -6.24
C CYS A 77 9.94 -21.23 -6.15
N CYS A 78 9.92 -22.14 -5.18
CA CYS A 78 10.95 -23.18 -5.04
C CYS A 78 10.85 -24.26 -6.14
N ASP A 79 9.72 -24.37 -6.83
CA ASP A 79 9.57 -25.32 -7.92
C ASP A 79 10.17 -24.79 -9.21
N LYS A 80 11.22 -25.44 -9.71
CA LYS A 80 11.92 -25.04 -10.96
C LYS A 80 11.01 -25.06 -12.18
N LYS A 81 9.96 -25.89 -12.21
CA LYS A 81 8.99 -25.90 -13.32
C LYS A 81 8.10 -24.67 -13.31
N CYS A 82 7.72 -24.21 -12.11
CA CYS A 82 6.90 -23.01 -11.97
C CYS A 82 7.75 -21.75 -12.07
N ASN A 83 8.81 -21.67 -11.28
CA ASN A 83 9.80 -20.58 -11.22
C ASN A 83 9.22 -19.17 -11.10
N HIS A 84 7.95 -19.06 -10.70
CA HIS A 84 7.19 -17.83 -10.68
C HIS A 84 7.74 -16.86 -9.63
N SER A 85 7.95 -15.61 -10.05
CA SER A 85 8.32 -14.49 -9.18
C SER A 85 7.07 -13.73 -8.76
N MET A 86 7.00 -13.39 -7.48
CA MET A 86 5.90 -12.64 -6.87
C MET A 86 6.44 -11.47 -6.06
N PHE A 87 5.79 -10.32 -6.19
CA PHE A 87 6.22 -9.07 -5.57
C PHE A 87 5.22 -8.67 -4.50
N VAL A 88 5.68 -8.55 -3.25
CA VAL A 88 4.85 -8.14 -2.13
C VAL A 88 5.24 -6.72 -1.73
N PRO A 89 4.35 -5.73 -1.83
CA PRO A 89 4.65 -4.37 -1.44
C PRO A 89 4.85 -4.25 0.08
N LYS A 90 5.72 -3.32 0.49
CA LYS A 90 5.97 -2.95 1.89
C LYS A 90 5.29 -1.62 2.18
N PRO A 91 3.99 -1.59 2.54
CA PRO A 91 3.24 -0.34 2.71
C PRO A 91 3.86 0.57 3.78
N ASN A 92 4.43 -0.01 4.83
CA ASN A 92 5.10 0.74 5.91
C ASN A 92 6.33 1.54 5.44
N ASN A 93 6.89 1.20 4.27
CA ASN A 93 8.06 1.88 3.71
C ASN A 93 7.67 3.00 2.73
N ILE A 94 6.39 3.11 2.41
CA ILE A 94 5.84 4.22 1.64
C ILE A 94 5.68 5.38 2.62
N LEU A 95 6.60 6.35 2.55
CA LEU A 95 6.49 7.57 3.32
C LEU A 95 5.21 8.30 2.89
N PRO A 96 4.53 9.01 3.81
CA PRO A 96 3.44 9.89 3.44
C PRO A 96 3.91 10.87 2.36
N ALA A 97 3.03 11.19 1.41
CA ALA A 97 3.34 12.18 0.39
C ALA A 97 3.84 13.46 1.07
N SER A 98 4.99 13.97 0.63
CA SER A 98 5.69 15.11 1.25
C SER A 98 4.93 16.44 1.19
N MET A 99 3.73 16.47 0.62
CA MET A 99 2.92 17.67 0.47
C MET A 99 1.45 17.39 0.79
N SER A 100 1.11 17.32 2.08
CA SER A 100 -0.29 17.42 2.52
C SER A 100 -0.79 18.88 2.56
N LYS A 101 0.10 19.87 2.57
CA LYS A 101 -0.24 21.30 2.61
C LYS A 101 0.51 22.09 1.54
N LEU A 102 -0.24 22.68 0.60
CA LEU A 102 0.31 23.66 -0.32
C LEU A 102 0.65 24.94 0.44
N VAL A 103 1.88 25.45 0.27
CA VAL A 103 2.34 26.68 0.93
C VAL A 103 2.41 27.81 -0.09
N GLY A 104 1.85 28.96 0.24
CA GLY A 104 1.76 30.10 -0.68
C GLY A 104 0.81 31.19 -0.21
N LYS A 105 0.37 32.06 -1.13
CA LYS A 105 -0.57 33.15 -0.87
C LYS A 105 -2.01 32.72 -1.20
N THR A 106 -2.94 33.19 -0.39
CA THR A 106 -4.40 33.04 -0.55
C THR A 106 -5.09 34.35 -0.95
N ASP A 107 -4.32 35.39 -1.24
CA ASP A 107 -4.80 36.69 -1.71
C ASP A 107 -3.80 37.30 -2.71
N PHE A 108 -4.22 38.26 -3.54
CA PHE A 108 -3.34 38.96 -4.48
C PHE A 108 -2.72 40.26 -3.92
N LYS A 109 -2.75 40.49 -2.60
CA LYS A 109 -2.20 41.71 -1.99
C LYS A 109 -0.68 41.75 -2.09
N ARG A 110 -0.14 42.98 -2.22
CA ARG A 110 1.31 43.28 -2.27
C ARG A 110 2.03 42.56 -3.44
N MET A 111 1.35 42.41 -4.56
CA MET A 111 1.96 41.92 -5.80
C MET A 111 2.53 43.09 -6.61
N ARG A 112 3.73 42.90 -7.17
CA ARG A 112 4.40 43.90 -8.01
C ARG A 112 3.64 44.19 -9.31
N TYR A 113 2.93 43.19 -9.81
CA TYR A 113 2.20 43.26 -11.07
C TYR A 113 0.70 43.33 -10.81
N PRO A 114 -0.08 43.99 -11.69
CA PRO A 114 -1.54 44.04 -11.57
C PRO A 114 -2.15 42.64 -11.54
N VAL A 115 -3.25 42.49 -10.79
CA VAL A 115 -3.93 41.20 -10.60
C VAL A 115 -4.36 40.58 -11.93
N HIS A 116 -4.90 41.37 -12.85
CA HIS A 116 -5.35 40.87 -14.16
C HIS A 116 -4.19 40.26 -14.99
N ILE A 117 -2.97 40.81 -14.91
CA ILE A 117 -1.78 40.25 -15.60
C ILE A 117 -1.41 38.89 -15.01
N ILE A 118 -1.40 38.80 -13.67
CA ILE A 118 -1.09 37.55 -12.97
C ILE A 118 -2.15 36.49 -13.29
N PHE A 119 -3.43 36.87 -13.23
CA PHE A 119 -4.54 35.96 -13.52
C PHE A 119 -4.52 35.46 -14.97
N THR A 120 -4.26 36.36 -15.93
CA THR A 120 -4.09 36.01 -17.35
C THR A 120 -2.93 35.03 -17.55
N ALA A 121 -1.81 35.23 -16.87
CA ALA A 121 -0.69 34.29 -16.94
C ALA A 121 -1.05 32.90 -16.38
N LEU A 122 -1.80 32.86 -15.27
CA LEU A 122 -2.24 31.62 -14.64
C LEU A 122 -3.25 30.88 -15.51
N SER A 123 -4.22 31.58 -16.13
CA SER A 123 -5.20 30.96 -17.04
C SER A 123 -4.53 30.40 -18.30
N MET A 124 -3.59 31.14 -18.90
CA MET A 124 -2.82 30.66 -20.04
C MET A 124 -2.00 29.41 -19.73
N PHE A 125 -1.54 29.25 -18.48
CA PHE A 125 -0.83 28.06 -18.03
C PHE A 125 -1.77 26.88 -17.75
N TYR A 126 -2.75 27.06 -16.84
CA TYR A 126 -3.60 25.97 -16.37
C TYR A 126 -4.65 25.54 -17.40
N LEU A 127 -5.25 26.49 -18.13
CA LEU A 127 -6.25 26.19 -19.16
C LEU A 127 -5.60 26.10 -20.55
N GLY A 128 -4.74 27.06 -20.87
CA GLY A 128 -4.11 27.17 -22.20
C GLY A 128 -2.92 26.24 -22.43
N LYS A 129 -2.41 25.54 -21.41
CA LYS A 129 -1.23 24.66 -21.47
C LYS A 129 0.01 25.30 -22.10
N ASN A 130 0.12 26.63 -22.01
CA ASN A 130 1.25 27.35 -22.59
C ASN A 130 2.51 27.20 -21.73
N SER A 131 3.68 27.15 -22.37
CA SER A 131 4.95 27.22 -21.64
C SER A 131 5.14 28.60 -21.01
N PHE A 132 5.83 28.68 -19.86
CA PHE A 132 6.09 29.97 -19.20
C PHE A 132 6.84 30.99 -20.09
N ARG A 133 7.68 30.50 -21.01
CA ARG A 133 8.37 31.36 -21.99
C ARG A 133 7.37 31.94 -22.99
N ASN A 134 6.45 31.12 -23.50
CA ASN A 134 5.41 31.58 -24.41
C ASN A 134 4.48 32.59 -23.73
N ILE A 135 4.06 32.33 -22.49
CA ILE A 135 3.24 33.26 -21.71
C ILE A 135 3.96 34.60 -21.53
N ALA A 136 5.26 34.59 -21.21
CA ALA A 136 6.05 35.83 -21.11
C ALA A 136 6.09 36.61 -22.44
N GLN A 137 6.18 35.92 -23.59
CA GLN A 137 6.13 36.54 -24.91
C GLN A 137 4.73 37.13 -25.19
N ILE A 138 3.65 36.39 -24.91
CA ILE A 138 2.28 36.86 -25.10
C ILE A 138 2.01 38.10 -24.24
N LEU A 139 2.40 38.10 -22.97
CA LEU A 139 2.24 39.27 -22.09
C LEU A 139 3.02 40.49 -22.61
N ARG A 140 4.19 40.27 -23.21
CA ARG A 140 4.97 41.36 -23.81
C ARG A 140 4.30 41.92 -25.07
N VAL A 141 3.79 41.08 -25.96
CA VAL A 141 3.21 41.49 -27.24
C VAL A 141 1.82 42.11 -27.04
N VAL A 142 0.96 41.45 -26.27
CA VAL A 142 -0.45 41.83 -26.15
C VAL A 142 -0.67 42.90 -25.08
N ASN A 143 0.07 42.82 -23.96
CA ASN A 143 -0.16 43.70 -22.80
C ASN A 143 0.97 44.72 -22.59
N ASN A 144 2.00 44.71 -23.43
CA ASN A 144 3.23 45.51 -23.27
C ASN A 144 3.90 45.35 -21.88
N VAL A 145 3.74 44.18 -21.24
CA VAL A 145 4.34 43.90 -19.92
C VAL A 145 5.53 42.96 -20.05
N LYS A 146 6.70 43.42 -19.61
CA LYS A 146 7.91 42.59 -19.55
C LYS A 146 7.96 41.82 -18.22
N VAL A 147 7.79 40.49 -18.30
CA VAL A 147 7.89 39.56 -17.16
C VAL A 147 8.82 38.41 -17.53
N SER A 148 9.62 37.92 -16.58
CA SER A 148 10.42 36.71 -16.82
C SER A 148 9.57 35.44 -16.69
N HIS A 149 9.93 34.41 -17.46
CA HIS A 149 9.28 33.09 -17.34
C HIS A 149 9.40 32.49 -15.91
N THR A 150 10.48 32.82 -15.18
CA THR A 150 10.67 32.41 -13.78
C THR A 150 9.69 33.10 -12.83
N THR A 151 9.37 34.38 -13.05
CA THR A 151 8.33 35.08 -12.28
C THR A 151 6.97 34.45 -12.50
N ILE A 152 6.63 34.04 -13.73
CA ILE A 152 5.37 33.35 -14.03
C ILE A 152 5.31 31.98 -13.34
N SER A 153 6.39 31.19 -13.40
CA SER A 153 6.51 29.94 -12.64
C SER A 153 6.31 30.16 -11.14
N ASN A 154 6.88 31.23 -10.59
CA ASN A 154 6.73 31.58 -9.18
C ASN A 154 5.28 31.94 -8.84
N TRP A 155 4.55 32.63 -9.72
CA TRP A 155 3.11 32.86 -9.51
C TRP A 155 2.33 31.55 -9.45
N CYS A 156 2.59 30.62 -10.36
CA CYS A 156 1.89 29.32 -10.40
C CYS A 156 2.06 28.56 -9.08
N LYS A 157 3.30 28.49 -8.55
CA LYS A 157 3.59 27.86 -7.26
C LYS A 157 2.99 28.64 -6.09
N LYS A 158 3.14 29.96 -6.10
CA LYS A 158 2.73 30.84 -4.98
C LYS A 158 1.22 30.87 -4.79
N PHE A 159 0.44 30.79 -5.87
CA PHE A 159 -1.03 30.81 -5.80
C PHE A 159 -1.68 29.42 -5.88
N ALA A 160 -0.89 28.34 -5.96
CA ALA A 160 -1.39 26.97 -5.86
C ALA A 160 -2.35 26.73 -4.67
N PRO A 161 -2.07 27.18 -3.42
CA PRO A 161 -3.02 26.99 -2.31
C PRO A 161 -4.33 27.74 -2.50
N TYR A 162 -4.33 28.92 -3.15
CA TYR A 162 -5.55 29.67 -3.40
C TYR A 162 -6.53 28.90 -4.28
N PHE A 163 -6.06 28.39 -5.41
CA PHE A 163 -6.90 27.60 -6.32
C PHE A 163 -7.28 26.24 -5.72
N ASN A 164 -6.41 25.64 -4.92
CA ASN A 164 -6.73 24.40 -4.23
C ASN A 164 -7.88 24.60 -3.21
N ASN A 165 -7.91 25.71 -2.48
CA ASN A 165 -9.01 26.00 -1.56
C ASN A 165 -10.33 26.18 -2.32
N ILE A 166 -10.30 26.92 -3.44
CA ILE A 166 -11.47 27.06 -4.31
C ILE A 166 -11.92 25.69 -4.84
N ALA A 167 -10.99 24.84 -5.27
CA ALA A 167 -11.33 23.49 -5.72
C ALA A 167 -11.95 22.66 -4.60
N LEU A 168 -11.44 22.72 -3.37
CA LEU A 168 -12.02 22.02 -2.23
C LEU A 168 -13.45 22.48 -1.90
N GLU A 169 -13.76 23.76 -2.13
CA GLU A 169 -15.12 24.30 -1.96
C GLU A 169 -16.06 23.88 -3.10
N LEU A 170 -15.57 23.89 -4.35
CA LEU A 170 -16.40 23.65 -5.53
C LEU A 170 -16.57 22.17 -5.89
N VAL A 171 -15.54 21.33 -5.69
CA VAL A 171 -15.56 19.92 -6.09
C VAL A 171 -16.73 19.14 -5.48
N PRO A 172 -17.07 19.31 -4.19
CA PRO A 172 -18.25 18.65 -3.61
C PRO A 172 -19.59 19.09 -4.22
N MET A 173 -19.63 20.26 -4.86
CA MET A 173 -20.82 20.80 -5.52
C MET A 173 -20.96 20.34 -6.97
N LEU A 174 -19.93 19.68 -7.53
CA LEU A 174 -19.99 19.12 -8.87
C LEU A 174 -20.79 17.81 -8.85
N ASP A 175 -21.89 17.78 -9.60
CA ASP A 175 -22.59 16.53 -9.86
C ASP A 175 -21.93 15.78 -11.02
N PHE A 176 -21.13 14.77 -10.68
CA PHE A 176 -20.46 13.92 -11.65
C PHE A 176 -21.38 12.81 -12.22
N ASN A 177 -22.66 12.78 -11.84
CA ASN A 177 -23.66 11.86 -12.40
C ASN A 177 -24.54 12.53 -13.47
N SER A 178 -24.26 13.78 -13.84
CA SER A 178 -24.95 14.47 -14.92
C SER A 178 -24.46 13.94 -16.26
N ASP A 179 -25.21 13.01 -16.87
CA ASP A 179 -25.00 12.48 -18.22
C ASP A 179 -25.49 13.45 -19.33
N GLU A 180 -25.17 14.75 -19.22
CA GLU A 180 -25.29 15.69 -20.36
C GLU A 180 -23.97 15.85 -21.11
#